data_AF-A0A819K3F8-F1
#
_entry.id   AF-A0A819K3F8-F1
#
_cell.length_a   1.000
_cell.length_b   1.000
_cell.length_c   1.000
_cell.angle_alpha   90.00
_cell.angle_beta   90.00
_cell.angle_gamma   90.00
#
_symmetry.space_group_name_H-M   'P 1'
#
loop_
_entity.id
_entity.type
_entity.pdbx_description
1 polymer ?
#
loop_
_entity_poly.entity_id
_entity_poly.type
_entity_poly.pdbx_seq_one_letter_code
_entity_poly.pdbx_strand_id
1 'polypeptide(L)'
;MMNTLSHSSEVEESNEENNASDRVLKPPCQVLSTFPRQLNEGWVVDVDCDPLKQPKTCDYHKGAYGCYRFAYSNTGPGAQACYDKNGNFISDPWKGGGTVDKETSSGDLIQSAKHVACDVVSYYSCCQTFFSPQPYTCNLYYEKRPTGQCENKTAI
;
A
#
# COMPACT_ATOMS: atom_id res chain seq x y z
N MET A 1 66.72 5.51 10.69
CA MET A 1 65.54 6.39 10.82
C MET A 1 64.44 5.83 9.93
N MET A 2 63.27 5.57 10.54
CA MET A 2 61.91 5.48 9.96
C MET A 2 61.75 4.66 8.66
N ASN A 3 61.25 3.42 8.66
CA ASN A 3 59.89 2.93 8.98
C ASN A 3 58.79 3.58 8.13
N THR A 4 58.20 2.85 7.20
CA THR A 4 56.79 3.01 6.82
C THR A 4 56.19 1.66 6.39
N LEU A 5 55.20 1.25 7.18
CA LEU A 5 54.29 0.13 6.98
C LEU A 5 53.20 0.49 5.97
N SER A 6 52.69 -0.55 5.29
CA SER A 6 51.29 -0.86 4.98
C SER A 6 50.23 0.21 5.30
N HIS A 7 49.35 0.52 4.34
CA HIS A 7 47.93 0.14 4.44
C HIS A 7 47.20 0.39 3.11
N SER A 8 46.61 -0.68 2.59
CA SER A 8 45.48 -0.66 1.67
C SER A 8 44.29 0.00 2.36
N SER A 9 43.55 0.83 1.64
CA SER A 9 42.15 1.12 1.97
C SER A 9 41.36 1.16 0.67
N GLU A 10 40.96 -0.02 0.23
CA GLU A 10 39.76 -0.17 -0.60
C GLU A 10 38.60 0.36 0.26
N VAL A 11 37.97 1.43 -0.21
CA VAL A 11 36.76 1.96 0.40
C VAL A 11 35.65 0.98 0.02
N GLU A 12 35.34 0.07 0.94
CA GLU A 12 34.11 -0.73 0.89
C GLU A 12 32.92 0.22 1.02
N GLU A 13 32.30 0.53 -0.12
CA GLU A 13 30.97 1.13 -0.19
C GLU A 13 29.98 0.07 0.29
N SER A 14 29.67 0.10 1.59
CA SER A 14 28.77 -0.84 2.23
C SER A 14 27.36 -0.71 1.65
N ASN A 15 26.91 -1.80 1.04
CA ASN A 15 25.56 -2.03 0.52
C ASN A 15 24.47 -1.69 1.57
N GLU A 16 23.89 -0.50 1.49
CA GLU A 16 22.73 -0.07 2.29
C GLU A 16 21.39 -0.18 1.52
N GLU A 17 21.34 -0.93 0.40
CA GLU A 17 20.10 -1.15 -0.37
C GLU A 17 19.29 -2.39 0.08
N ASN A 18 19.79 -3.20 1.01
CA ASN A 18 19.18 -4.48 1.39
C ASN A 18 18.34 -4.47 2.69
N ASN A 19 17.54 -3.44 2.98
CA ASN A 19 16.67 -3.50 4.18
C ASN A 19 15.41 -2.59 4.22
N ALA A 20 15.03 -1.94 3.11
CA ALA A 20 13.82 -1.11 3.08
C ALA A 20 12.54 -1.94 2.88
N SER A 21 12.62 -3.03 2.12
CA SER A 21 11.46 -3.88 1.78
C SER A 21 11.00 -4.77 2.96
N ASP A 22 11.90 -5.15 3.87
CA ASP A 22 11.59 -5.93 5.07
C ASP A 22 10.92 -5.12 6.19
N ARG A 23 10.78 -3.80 6.02
CA ARG A 23 10.10 -2.90 6.97
C ARG A 23 8.70 -2.51 6.53
N VAL A 24 8.23 -3.02 5.38
CA VAL A 24 6.84 -2.80 4.98
C VAL A 24 5.96 -3.64 5.90
N LEU A 25 5.24 -2.96 6.79
CA LEU A 25 4.31 -3.62 7.71
C LEU A 25 3.31 -4.42 6.87
N LYS A 26 3.08 -5.69 7.22
CA LYS A 26 2.18 -6.56 6.47
C LYS A 26 0.88 -6.72 7.25
N PRO A 27 -0.27 -6.53 6.60
CA PRO A 27 -1.56 -6.78 7.24
C PRO A 27 -1.79 -8.30 7.37
N PRO A 28 -2.74 -8.75 8.21
CA PRO A 28 -3.08 -10.16 8.30
C PRO A 28 -3.68 -10.67 6.97
N CYS A 29 -3.41 -11.92 6.59
CA CYS A 29 -4.01 -12.53 5.39
C CYS A 29 -5.51 -12.78 5.52
N GLN A 30 -6.02 -12.77 6.76
CA GLN A 30 -7.43 -12.90 7.04
C GLN A 30 -7.85 -11.96 8.17
N VAL A 31 -8.98 -11.27 8.00
CA VAL A 31 -9.63 -10.48 9.05
C VAL A 31 -10.92 -11.13 9.49
N LEU A 32 -11.38 -10.80 10.70
CA LEU A 32 -12.68 -11.23 11.19
C LEU A 32 -13.78 -10.71 10.26
N SER A 33 -14.83 -11.52 10.06
CA SER A 33 -16.00 -11.14 9.24
C SER A 33 -16.75 -9.92 9.78
N THR A 34 -16.51 -9.54 11.04
CA THR A 34 -17.03 -8.31 11.65
C THR A 34 -16.29 -7.05 11.19
N PHE A 35 -15.15 -7.18 10.51
CA PHE A 35 -14.30 -6.09 10.06
C PHE A 35 -14.07 -5.03 11.16
N PRO A 36 -13.22 -5.33 12.17
CA PRO A 36 -12.94 -4.39 13.24
C PRO A 36 -12.39 -3.08 12.68
N ARG A 37 -12.64 -1.95 13.35
CA ARG A 37 -12.24 -0.61 12.87
C ARG A 37 -10.71 -0.41 12.78
N GLN A 38 -9.97 -1.19 13.55
CA GLN A 38 -8.52 -1.17 13.62
C GLN A 38 -8.02 -2.61 13.72
N LEU A 39 -6.93 -2.91 13.02
CA LEU A 39 -6.19 -4.16 13.19
C LEU A 39 -4.93 -3.90 14.03
N ASN A 40 -4.23 -4.98 14.36
CA ASN A 40 -2.91 -4.91 14.98
C ASN A 40 -1.97 -3.97 14.21
N GLU A 41 -0.98 -3.42 14.92
CA GLU A 41 0.10 -2.62 14.33
C GLU A 41 -0.34 -1.32 13.62
N GLY A 42 -1.57 -0.86 13.88
CA GLY A 42 -2.01 0.49 13.48
C GLY A 42 -2.68 0.59 12.12
N TRP A 43 -3.07 -0.53 11.51
CA TRP A 43 -3.95 -0.52 10.34
C TRP A 43 -5.35 -0.04 10.72
N VAL A 44 -5.83 1.00 10.05
CA VAL A 44 -7.16 1.59 10.31
C VAL A 44 -8.02 1.43 9.09
N VAL A 45 -9.31 1.16 9.27
CA VAL A 45 -10.25 1.02 8.16
C VAL A 45 -10.23 2.24 7.24
N ASP A 46 -10.23 1.98 5.94
CA ASP A 46 -10.35 3.00 4.91
C ASP A 46 -11.80 3.50 4.86
N VAL A 47 -12.01 4.79 5.10
CA VAL A 47 -13.35 5.39 5.11
C VAL A 47 -14.01 5.39 3.73
N ASP A 48 -13.22 5.31 2.67
CA ASP A 48 -13.64 5.28 1.27
C ASP A 48 -13.88 3.85 0.76
N CYS A 49 -13.45 2.84 1.53
CA CYS A 49 -13.76 1.42 1.33
C CYS A 49 -14.12 0.76 2.67
N ASP A 50 -15.19 1.26 3.27
CA ASP A 50 -15.66 0.86 4.60
C ASP A 50 -16.71 -0.26 4.49
N PRO A 51 -16.49 -1.44 5.08
CA PRO A 51 -17.41 -2.57 4.97
C PRO A 51 -18.81 -2.27 5.50
N LEU A 52 -18.95 -1.34 6.45
CA LEU A 52 -20.25 -0.92 6.98
C LEU A 52 -21.04 -0.03 6.01
N LYS A 53 -20.40 0.51 4.97
CA LYS A 53 -21.01 1.38 3.95
C LYS A 53 -21.27 0.66 2.63
N GLN A 54 -21.01 -0.65 2.57
CA GLN A 54 -21.29 -1.48 1.41
C GLN A 54 -22.79 -1.44 1.01
N PRO A 55 -23.12 -1.50 -0.30
CA PRO A 55 -22.23 -1.65 -1.45
C PRO A 55 -21.74 -0.32 -2.05
N LYS A 56 -21.86 0.82 -1.34
CA LYS A 56 -21.66 2.17 -1.90
C LYS A 56 -20.25 2.74 -1.62
N THR A 57 -19.24 1.89 -1.68
CA THR A 57 -17.87 2.20 -1.26
C THR A 57 -16.90 1.32 -2.06
N CYS A 58 -15.59 1.56 -1.98
CA CYS A 58 -14.57 0.80 -2.73
C CYS A 58 -14.58 1.03 -4.25
N ASP A 59 -14.91 2.24 -4.72
CA ASP A 59 -14.96 2.56 -6.16
C ASP A 59 -13.63 2.30 -6.89
N TYR A 60 -12.51 2.48 -6.18
CA TYR A 60 -11.14 2.23 -6.65
C TYR A 60 -10.72 0.76 -6.53
N HIS A 61 -11.46 -0.07 -5.79
CA HIS A 61 -11.11 -1.45 -5.44
C HIS A 61 -12.28 -2.38 -5.73
N LYS A 62 -12.70 -2.43 -7.00
CA LYS A 62 -13.86 -3.23 -7.43
C LYS A 62 -13.64 -4.71 -7.10
N GLY A 63 -14.44 -5.23 -6.16
CA GLY A 63 -14.33 -6.60 -5.65
C GLY A 63 -13.96 -6.67 -4.17
N ALA A 64 -13.40 -5.60 -3.61
CA ALA A 64 -13.20 -5.47 -2.17
C ALA A 64 -14.52 -5.22 -1.43
N TYR A 65 -14.62 -5.79 -0.24
CA TYR A 65 -15.69 -5.53 0.72
C TYR A 65 -15.25 -4.51 1.78
N GLY A 66 -13.98 -4.52 2.16
CA GLY A 66 -13.41 -3.51 3.05
C GLY A 66 -11.90 -3.41 2.89
N CYS A 67 -11.35 -2.23 3.12
CA CYS A 67 -9.91 -2.01 3.14
C CYS A 67 -9.45 -1.36 4.44
N TYR A 68 -8.15 -1.48 4.70
CA TYR A 68 -7.43 -0.85 5.79
C TYR A 68 -6.24 -0.08 5.21
N ARG A 69 -5.94 1.08 5.78
CA ARG A 69 -4.77 1.89 5.46
C ARG A 69 -3.78 1.86 6.62
N PHE A 70 -2.52 1.95 6.26
CA PHE A 70 -1.41 2.16 7.18
C PHE A 70 -0.52 3.27 6.64
N ALA A 71 -0.05 4.15 7.52
CA ALA A 71 0.85 5.24 7.18
C ALA A 71 2.10 5.13 8.05
N TYR A 72 3.29 5.17 7.44
CA TYR A 72 4.56 5.12 8.17
C TYR A 72 4.82 6.42 8.94
N SER A 73 4.23 7.52 8.49
CA SER A 73 4.26 8.82 9.15
C SER A 73 3.06 9.67 8.70
N ASN A 74 2.96 10.91 9.17
CA ASN A 74 1.93 11.86 8.74
C ASN A 74 2.14 12.39 7.31
N THR A 75 3.25 12.04 6.67
CA THR A 75 3.57 12.39 5.27
C THR A 75 4.30 11.24 4.57
N GLY A 76 4.36 11.27 3.23
CA GLY A 76 5.07 10.24 2.46
C GLY A 76 4.25 8.95 2.30
N PRO A 77 4.87 7.80 2.04
CA PRO A 77 4.17 6.61 1.54
C PRO A 77 3.21 6.00 2.56
N GLY A 78 2.18 5.35 2.03
CA GLY A 78 1.21 4.57 2.77
C GLY A 78 1.04 3.18 2.15
N ALA A 79 0.39 2.29 2.88
CA ALA A 79 -0.01 0.98 2.38
C ALA A 79 -1.51 0.80 2.56
N GLN A 80 -2.14 0.11 1.61
CA GLN A 80 -3.54 -0.24 1.67
C GLN A 80 -3.73 -1.75 1.50
N ALA A 81 -4.54 -2.34 2.37
CA ALA A 81 -4.84 -3.76 2.42
C ALA A 81 -6.34 -3.96 2.21
N CYS A 82 -6.74 -4.72 1.21
CA CYS A 82 -8.16 -4.91 0.88
C CYS A 82 -8.56 -6.38 1.00
N TYR A 83 -9.81 -6.60 1.40
CA TYR A 83 -10.33 -7.91 1.74
C TYR A 83 -11.66 -8.17 1.06
N ASP A 84 -11.92 -9.42 0.72
CA ASP A 84 -13.23 -9.88 0.24
C ASP A 84 -14.25 -9.91 1.39
N LYS A 85 -15.52 -10.22 1.06
CA LYS A 85 -16.60 -10.29 2.07
C LYS A 85 -16.38 -11.35 3.17
N ASN A 86 -15.50 -12.32 2.94
CA ASN A 86 -15.16 -13.36 3.90
C ASN A 86 -13.94 -12.97 4.75
N GLY A 87 -13.41 -11.76 4.55
CA GLY A 87 -12.22 -11.27 5.23
C GLY A 87 -10.92 -11.83 4.66
N ASN A 88 -10.90 -12.40 3.44
CA ASN A 88 -9.64 -12.87 2.83
C ASN A 88 -8.92 -11.74 2.11
N PHE A 89 -7.61 -11.64 2.30
CA PHE A 89 -6.78 -10.66 1.63
C PHE A 89 -6.85 -10.83 0.09
N ILE A 90 -7.02 -9.71 -0.62
CA ILE A 90 -7.06 -9.67 -2.08
C ILE A 90 -5.67 -9.25 -2.58
N SER A 91 -4.91 -10.22 -3.10
CA SER A 91 -3.57 -9.96 -3.65
C SER A 91 -3.58 -9.46 -5.09
N ASP A 92 -4.69 -9.63 -5.82
CA ASP A 92 -4.80 -9.25 -7.23
C ASP A 92 -5.45 -7.86 -7.35
N PRO A 93 -4.73 -6.82 -7.83
CA PRO A 93 -5.28 -5.49 -7.96
C PRO A 93 -6.48 -5.44 -8.92
N TRP A 94 -6.53 -6.30 -9.94
CA TRP A 94 -7.66 -6.40 -10.85
C TRP A 94 -8.94 -6.93 -10.19
N LYS A 95 -8.81 -7.54 -9.00
CA LYS A 95 -9.93 -8.04 -8.19
C LYS A 95 -10.22 -7.18 -6.97
N GLY A 96 -9.66 -5.98 -6.91
CA GLY A 96 -9.87 -5.04 -5.81
C GLY A 96 -8.81 -5.10 -4.71
N GLY A 97 -7.60 -5.61 -5.02
CA GLY A 97 -6.47 -5.48 -4.11
C GLY A 97 -6.10 -4.02 -3.84
N GLY A 98 -5.68 -3.72 -2.61
CA GLY A 98 -5.15 -2.40 -2.24
C GLY A 98 -3.71 -2.25 -2.69
N THR A 99 -3.39 -1.12 -3.32
CA THR A 99 -2.05 -0.80 -3.84
C THR A 99 -1.24 0.03 -2.85
N VAL A 100 0.08 0.08 -3.00
CA VAL A 100 0.94 1.00 -2.25
C VAL A 100 0.71 2.46 -2.69
N ASP A 101 0.45 3.35 -1.75
CA ASP A 101 0.30 4.79 -2.01
C ASP A 101 1.67 5.49 -1.98
N LYS A 102 1.89 6.45 -2.89
CA LYS A 102 3.04 7.35 -2.81
C LYS A 102 2.94 8.27 -1.61
N GLU A 103 1.73 8.73 -1.36
CA GLU A 103 1.40 9.75 -0.38
C GLU A 103 0.24 9.22 0.43
N THR A 104 0.39 9.12 1.75
CA THR A 104 -0.69 8.73 2.64
C THR A 104 -1.80 9.75 2.56
N SER A 105 -3.05 9.29 2.62
CA SER A 105 -4.22 10.16 2.80
C SER A 105 -4.35 10.68 4.24
N SER A 106 -3.60 10.12 5.17
CA SER A 106 -3.55 10.52 6.58
C SER A 106 -2.65 11.75 6.74
N GLY A 107 -3.22 12.89 7.10
CA GLY A 107 -2.45 14.12 7.29
C GLY A 107 -3.31 15.37 7.24
N ASP A 108 -2.67 16.51 6.98
CA ASP A 108 -3.36 17.77 6.73
C ASP A 108 -3.93 17.85 5.30
N LEU A 109 -4.63 18.95 5.00
CA LEU A 109 -5.22 19.18 3.68
C LEU A 109 -4.18 19.14 2.54
N ILE A 110 -2.93 19.58 2.80
CA ILE A 110 -1.86 19.58 1.79
C ILE A 110 -1.47 18.14 1.49
N GLN A 111 -1.33 17.31 2.52
CA GLN A 111 -1.01 15.90 2.37
C GLN A 111 -2.13 15.14 1.64
N SER A 112 -3.40 15.38 1.99
CA SER A 112 -4.53 14.78 1.27
C SER A 112 -4.57 15.21 -0.20
N ALA A 113 -4.25 16.47 -0.51
CA ALA A 113 -4.18 16.94 -1.89
C ALA A 113 -3.05 16.26 -2.68
N LYS A 114 -1.89 16.01 -2.04
CA LYS A 114 -0.79 15.25 -2.65
C LYS A 114 -1.19 13.82 -2.96
N HIS A 115 -1.89 13.15 -2.04
CA HIS A 115 -2.45 11.81 -2.26
C HIS A 115 -3.37 11.79 -3.49
N VAL A 116 -4.30 12.74 -3.58
CA VAL A 116 -5.19 12.85 -4.75
C VAL A 116 -4.39 13.04 -6.04
N ALA A 117 -3.42 13.96 -6.05
CA ALA A 117 -2.65 14.26 -7.25
C ALA A 117 -1.72 13.11 -7.69
N CYS A 118 -1.10 12.40 -6.74
CA CYS A 118 -0.09 11.38 -7.04
C CYS A 118 -0.66 9.98 -7.22
N ASP A 119 -1.74 9.64 -6.52
CA ASP A 119 -2.27 8.28 -6.46
C ASP A 119 -3.62 8.20 -7.19
N VAL A 120 -4.60 9.03 -6.80
CA VAL A 120 -5.96 8.98 -7.38
C VAL A 120 -5.98 9.40 -8.86
N VAL A 121 -5.37 10.54 -9.20
CA VAL A 121 -5.32 11.03 -10.59
C VAL A 121 -4.56 10.07 -11.49
N SER A 122 -3.44 9.50 -11.01
CA SER A 122 -2.68 8.50 -11.75
C SER A 122 -3.50 7.24 -12.00
N TYR A 123 -4.23 6.74 -11.00
CA TYR A 123 -5.15 5.62 -11.19
C TYR A 123 -6.20 5.93 -12.26
N TYR A 124 -6.88 7.08 -12.22
CA TYR A 124 -7.87 7.43 -13.25
C TYR A 124 -7.25 7.51 -14.65
N SER A 125 -6.11 8.20 -14.77
CA SER A 125 -5.43 8.35 -16.06
C SER A 125 -4.97 7.02 -16.66
N CYS A 126 -4.62 6.04 -15.83
CA CYS A 126 -4.08 4.76 -16.27
C CYS A 126 -5.14 3.66 -16.40
N CYS A 127 -6.11 3.61 -15.48
CA CYS A 127 -7.04 2.51 -15.30
C CYS A 127 -8.49 2.86 -15.64
N GLN A 128 -8.90 4.11 -15.49
CA GLN A 128 -10.29 4.53 -15.65
C GLN A 128 -10.41 5.67 -16.66
N THR A 129 -10.24 5.33 -17.94
CA THR A 129 -10.58 6.26 -19.03
C THR A 129 -12.07 6.18 -19.35
N PHE A 130 -12.66 7.30 -19.79
CA PHE A 130 -14.10 7.48 -20.06
C PHE A 130 -14.75 6.43 -20.98
N PHE A 131 -13.97 5.58 -21.68
CA PHE A 131 -14.49 4.67 -22.71
C PHE A 131 -14.20 3.18 -22.48
N SER A 132 -13.24 2.81 -21.62
CA SER A 132 -12.96 1.43 -21.16
C SER A 132 -11.71 1.39 -20.26
N PRO A 133 -11.55 0.37 -19.40
CA PRO A 133 -10.26 0.12 -18.75
C PRO A 133 -9.19 -0.09 -19.82
N GLN A 134 -8.06 0.60 -19.68
CA GLN A 134 -6.91 0.42 -20.58
C GLN A 134 -5.98 -0.63 -19.97
N PRO A 135 -6.06 -1.91 -20.40
CA PRO A 135 -5.37 -2.99 -19.71
C PRO A 135 -3.86 -2.77 -19.66
N TYR A 136 -3.25 -2.22 -20.71
CA TYR A 136 -1.82 -1.96 -20.75
C TYR A 136 -1.36 -0.89 -19.74
N THR A 137 -1.93 0.32 -19.78
CA THR A 137 -1.54 1.40 -18.86
C THR A 137 -1.93 1.12 -17.43
N CYS A 138 -3.02 0.38 -17.21
CA CYS A 138 -3.40 -0.05 -15.87
C CYS A 138 -2.46 -1.13 -15.31
N ASN A 139 -2.02 -2.08 -16.15
CA ASN A 139 -0.97 -3.02 -15.75
C ASN A 139 0.32 -2.29 -15.38
N LEU A 140 0.75 -1.29 -16.17
CA LEU A 140 1.91 -0.47 -15.82
C LEU A 140 1.71 0.27 -14.49
N TYR A 141 0.51 0.79 -14.23
CA TYR A 141 0.18 1.38 -12.94
C TYR A 141 0.38 0.36 -11.81
N TYR A 142 -0.19 -0.84 -11.92
CA TYR A 142 -0.05 -1.89 -10.91
C TYR A 142 1.37 -2.44 -10.77
N GLU A 143 2.18 -2.46 -11.83
CA GLU A 143 3.60 -2.81 -11.74
C GLU A 143 4.39 -1.80 -10.90
N LYS A 144 4.03 -0.50 -11.00
CA LYS A 144 4.66 0.57 -10.22
C LYS A 144 4.03 0.76 -8.84
N ARG A 145 2.79 0.29 -8.67
CA ARG A 145 1.97 0.38 -7.45
C ARG A 145 1.43 -1.01 -7.13
N PRO A 146 2.30 -1.98 -6.80
CA PRO A 146 1.85 -3.34 -6.56
C PRO A 146 0.93 -3.38 -5.35
N THR A 147 0.12 -4.43 -5.29
CA THR A 147 -0.56 -4.80 -4.07
C THR A 147 0.46 -5.18 -3.00
N GLY A 148 0.13 -4.86 -1.75
CA GLY A 148 0.94 -5.30 -0.62
C GLY A 148 0.97 -6.84 -0.51
N GLN A 149 1.84 -7.34 0.38
CA GLN A 149 1.78 -8.72 0.81
C GLN A 149 1.11 -8.79 2.17
N CYS A 150 0.34 -9.84 2.42
CA CYS A 150 -0.14 -10.16 3.75
C CYS A 150 0.80 -11.16 4.45
N GLU A 151 0.57 -11.36 5.73
CA GLU A 151 1.20 -12.41 6.52
C GLU A 151 0.18 -13.20 7.35
N ASN A 152 0.50 -14.45 7.65
CA ASN A 152 -0.36 -15.34 8.44
C ASN A 152 -0.30 -14.95 9.93
N LYS A 153 -0.91 -13.81 10.27
CA LYS A 153 -1.13 -13.31 11.62
C LYS A 153 -2.62 -13.39 11.97
N THR A 154 -2.93 -13.60 13.24
CA THR A 154 -4.29 -13.50 13.74
C THR A 154 -4.70 -12.03 13.79
N ALA A 155 -5.75 -11.66 13.05
CA ALA A 155 -6.47 -10.41 13.28
C ALA A 155 -7.27 -10.59 14.59
N ILE A 156 -6.75 -10.06 15.70
CA ILE A 156 -7.45 -10.03 16.99
C ILE A 156 -8.22 -8.72 17.06
#